data_AF-A0A1L7I869-F1
#
_entry.id   AF-A0A1L7I869-F1
#
_cell.length_a   1.000
_cell.length_b   1.000
_cell.length_c   1.000
_cell.angle_alpha   90.00
_cell.angle_beta   90.00
_cell.angle_gamma   90.00
#
_symmetry.space_group_name_H-M   'P 1'
#
loop_
_entity.id
_entity.type
_entity.pdbx_description
1 polymer ?
#
loop_
_entity_poly.entity_id
_entity_poly.type
_entity_poly.pdbx_seq_one_letter_code
_entity_poly.pdbx_strand_id
1 'polypeptide(L)'
;MDEEYKKEQFETLKIKSSVAKKFRRFSRAMSKSQSISLLLMLEFFEDNGISPTESMGPKMQTLENLIKKRISGVIAILKDIEKGQTKPTVAMMQSLFQEAEPKKQTLILEKKNTEEKQPKYQERNQQDL
;
A
#
# COMPACT_ATOMS: atom_id res chain seq x y z
N MET A 1 -15.36 -30.81 19.60
CA MET A 1 -16.74 -30.98 19.13
C MET A 1 -17.14 -29.65 18.48
N ASP A 2 -18.11 -29.65 17.58
CA ASP A 2 -18.44 -28.45 16.81
C ASP A 2 -19.33 -27.55 17.67
N GLU A 3 -18.71 -26.64 18.44
CA GLU A 3 -19.44 -25.87 19.46
C GLU A 3 -20.53 -24.97 18.86
N GLU A 4 -20.35 -24.50 17.62
CA GLU A 4 -21.31 -23.67 16.90
C GLU A 4 -22.62 -24.41 16.56
N TYR A 5 -22.53 -25.71 16.28
CA TYR A 5 -23.68 -26.54 15.84
C TYR A 5 -24.17 -27.50 16.93
N LYS A 6 -23.76 -27.28 18.18
CA LYS A 6 -24.02 -28.20 19.31
C LYS A 6 -25.50 -28.41 19.62
N LYS A 7 -26.35 -27.44 19.28
CA LYS A 7 -27.81 -27.48 19.50
C LYS A 7 -28.59 -27.96 18.27
N GLU A 8 -27.92 -28.20 17.15
CA GLU A 8 -28.56 -28.62 15.91
C GLU A 8 -28.86 -30.12 15.93
N GLN A 9 -29.97 -30.53 15.32
CA GLN A 9 -30.30 -31.93 15.15
C GLN A 9 -29.59 -32.51 13.94
N PHE A 10 -29.25 -33.79 13.99
CA PHE A 10 -28.67 -34.48 12.84
C PHE A 10 -29.75 -34.86 11.84
N GLU A 11 -29.48 -34.56 10.56
CA GLU A 11 -30.30 -35.01 9.44
C GLU A 11 -29.73 -36.25 8.76
N THR A 12 -30.60 -37.05 8.14
CA THR A 12 -30.19 -38.27 7.43
C THR A 12 -29.92 -38.00 5.95
N LEU A 13 -28.64 -38.06 5.56
CA LEU A 13 -28.23 -38.00 4.15
C LEU A 13 -27.88 -39.39 3.61
N LYS A 14 -28.57 -39.84 2.56
CA LYS A 14 -28.26 -41.10 1.87
C LYS A 14 -27.13 -40.89 0.85
N ILE A 15 -25.98 -41.51 1.09
CA ILE A 15 -24.85 -41.55 0.16
C ILE A 15 -24.38 -42.99 -0.09
N LYS A 16 -23.72 -43.23 -1.24
CA LYS A 16 -23.17 -44.56 -1.56
C LYS A 16 -22.15 -44.99 -0.49
N SER A 17 -22.17 -46.28 -0.13
CA SER A 17 -21.32 -46.84 0.94
C SER A 17 -19.81 -46.60 0.70
N SER A 18 -19.34 -46.71 -0.54
CA SER A 18 -17.95 -46.42 -0.91
C SER A 18 -17.57 -44.95 -0.65
N VAL A 19 -18.46 -44.03 -1.00
CA VAL A 19 -18.29 -42.58 -0.78
C VAL A 19 -18.28 -42.26 0.71
N ALA A 20 -19.23 -42.83 1.48
CA ALA A 20 -19.28 -42.66 2.93
C ALA A 20 -17.99 -43.13 3.62
N LYS A 21 -17.44 -44.29 3.21
CA LYS A 21 -16.17 -44.80 3.73
C LYS A 21 -15.00 -43.85 3.42
N LYS A 22 -14.93 -43.33 2.18
CA LYS A 22 -13.91 -42.35 1.78
C LYS A 22 -14.02 -41.07 2.60
N PHE A 23 -15.23 -40.53 2.72
CA PHE A 23 -15.50 -39.31 3.48
C PHE A 23 -15.14 -39.44 4.96
N ARG A 24 -15.53 -40.54 5.62
CA ARG A 24 -15.16 -40.81 7.01
C ARG A 24 -13.64 -40.87 7.24
N ARG A 25 -12.89 -41.43 6.29
CA ARG A 25 -11.41 -41.42 6.35
C ARG A 25 -10.85 -40.01 6.21
N PHE A 26 -11.40 -39.24 5.27
CA PHE A 26 -11.03 -37.84 5.06
C PHE A 26 -11.27 -36.98 6.31
N SER A 27 -12.48 -37.06 6.91
CA SER A 27 -12.80 -36.32 8.13
C SER A 27 -11.86 -36.63 9.29
N ARG A 28 -11.50 -37.92 9.45
CA ARG A 28 -10.52 -38.36 10.46
C ARG A 28 -9.12 -37.79 10.20
N ALA A 29 -8.67 -37.79 8.94
CA ALA A 29 -7.38 -37.21 8.57
C ALA A 29 -7.33 -35.70 8.88
N MET A 30 -8.44 -34.99 8.69
CA MET A 30 -8.58 -33.57 9.03
C MET A 30 -8.82 -33.32 10.53
N SER A 31 -8.98 -34.37 11.35
CA SER A 31 -9.37 -34.27 12.77
C SER A 31 -10.64 -33.44 13.00
N LYS A 32 -11.60 -33.52 12.07
CA LYS A 32 -12.89 -32.82 12.13
C LYS A 32 -14.06 -33.80 12.18
N SER A 33 -15.21 -33.33 12.66
CA SER A 33 -16.45 -34.08 12.54
C SER A 33 -16.85 -34.23 11.07
N GLN A 34 -17.79 -35.14 10.79
CA GLN A 34 -18.32 -35.29 9.43
C GLN A 34 -19.09 -34.04 8.98
N SER A 35 -19.86 -33.39 9.86
CA SER A 35 -20.60 -32.17 9.53
C SER A 35 -19.65 -31.02 9.18
N ILE A 36 -18.64 -30.74 10.02
CA ILE A 36 -17.68 -29.67 9.75
C ILE A 36 -16.80 -29.98 8.54
N SER A 37 -16.42 -31.24 8.32
CA SER A 37 -15.67 -31.61 7.13
C SER A 37 -16.45 -31.34 5.84
N LEU A 38 -17.77 -31.51 5.87
CA LEU A 38 -18.63 -31.23 4.73
C LEU A 38 -18.78 -29.72 4.53
N LEU A 39 -19.03 -28.98 5.61
CA LEU A 39 -19.13 -27.52 5.57
C LEU A 39 -17.86 -26.88 5.01
N LEU A 40 -16.69 -27.24 5.54
CA LEU A 40 -15.39 -26.75 5.06
C LEU A 40 -15.15 -27.08 3.60
N MET A 41 -15.67 -28.21 3.11
CA MET A 41 -15.55 -28.56 1.70
C MET A 41 -16.41 -27.64 0.83
N LEU A 42 -17.63 -27.31 1.27
CA LEU A 42 -18.52 -26.39 0.56
C LEU A 42 -17.95 -24.97 0.56
N GLU A 43 -17.60 -24.45 1.74
CA GLU A 43 -16.99 -23.12 1.91
C GLU A 43 -15.71 -23.00 1.10
N PHE A 44 -14.86 -24.03 1.06
CA PHE A 44 -13.66 -24.02 0.24
C PHE A 44 -13.97 -23.80 -1.24
N PHE A 45 -15.00 -24.43 -1.80
CA PHE A 45 -15.37 -24.23 -3.20
C PHE A 45 -16.00 -22.86 -3.44
N GLU A 46 -16.86 -22.41 -2.52
CA GLU A 46 -17.55 -21.11 -2.61
C GLU A 46 -16.57 -19.94 -2.49
N ASP A 47 -15.74 -19.93 -1.45
CA ASP A 47 -14.79 -18.85 -1.15
C ASP A 47 -13.72 -18.73 -2.23
N ASN A 48 -13.29 -19.85 -2.81
CA ASN A 48 -12.30 -19.86 -3.87
C ASN A 48 -12.90 -19.75 -5.28
N GLY A 49 -14.24 -19.73 -5.40
CA GLY A 49 -14.95 -19.62 -6.67
C GLY A 49 -14.61 -20.73 -7.67
N ILE A 50 -14.31 -21.93 -7.19
CA ILE A 50 -13.86 -23.09 -8.00
C ILE A 50 -14.91 -24.19 -7.98
N SER A 51 -15.12 -24.84 -9.12
CA SER A 51 -16.05 -25.98 -9.19
C SER A 51 -15.33 -27.31 -8.92
N PRO A 52 -15.93 -28.25 -8.17
CA PRO A 52 -15.40 -29.60 -8.02
C PRO A 52 -15.38 -30.41 -9.33
N THR A 53 -16.08 -29.95 -10.37
CA THR A 53 -16.05 -30.55 -11.72
C THR A 53 -14.95 -29.97 -12.61
N GLU A 54 -14.36 -28.84 -12.23
CA GLU A 54 -13.27 -28.25 -12.97
C GLU A 54 -11.99 -29.04 -12.72
N SER A 55 -11.28 -29.38 -13.79
CA SER A 55 -9.95 -29.94 -13.67
C SER A 55 -8.98 -28.84 -13.28
N MET A 56 -8.78 -28.67 -11.98
CA MET A 56 -7.55 -28.09 -11.45
C MET A 56 -6.42 -29.08 -11.75
N GLY A 57 -5.95 -29.11 -13.00
CA GLY A 57 -4.84 -29.96 -13.40
C GLY A 57 -3.58 -29.65 -12.55
N PRO A 58 -2.41 -30.27 -12.85
CA PRO A 58 -1.13 -29.91 -12.21
C PRO A 58 -0.73 -28.43 -12.40
N LYS A 59 -1.56 -27.66 -13.11
CA LYS A 59 -1.42 -26.29 -13.55
C LYS A 59 -1.66 -25.23 -12.48
N MET A 60 -2.07 -25.52 -11.24
CA MET A 60 -2.15 -24.43 -10.24
C MET A 60 -0.78 -23.79 -10.01
N GLN A 61 0.27 -24.60 -9.90
CA GLN A 61 1.66 -24.12 -9.86
C GLN A 61 2.08 -23.45 -11.18
N THR A 62 1.62 -23.97 -12.34
CA THR A 62 1.90 -23.34 -13.64
C THR A 62 1.20 -21.98 -13.78
N LEU A 63 -0.03 -21.85 -13.30
CA LEU A 63 -0.83 -20.63 -13.30
C LEU A 63 -0.20 -19.60 -12.37
N GLU A 64 0.22 -20.01 -11.17
CA GLU A 64 0.99 -19.18 -10.26
C GLU A 64 2.28 -18.67 -10.92
N ASN A 65 3.01 -19.54 -11.62
CA ASN A 65 4.21 -19.15 -12.37
C ASN A 65 3.91 -18.18 -13.53
N LEU A 66 2.79 -18.36 -14.23
CA LEU A 66 2.35 -17.44 -15.30
C LEU A 66 1.96 -16.07 -14.72
N ILE A 67 1.26 -16.04 -13.59
CA ILE A 67 0.90 -14.80 -12.88
C ILE A 67 2.17 -14.09 -12.40
N LYS A 68 3.11 -14.81 -11.76
CA LYS A 68 4.42 -14.27 -11.34
C LYS A 68 5.17 -13.65 -12.52
N LYS A 69 5.22 -14.33 -13.68
CA LYS A 69 5.85 -13.79 -14.89
C LYS A 69 5.18 -12.51 -15.39
N ARG A 70 3.84 -12.45 -15.40
CA ARG A 70 3.09 -11.25 -15.79
C ARG A 70 3.37 -10.08 -14.86
N ILE A 71 3.36 -10.30 -13.55
CA ILE A 71 3.66 -9.27 -12.54
C ILE A 71 5.10 -8.76 -12.71
N SER A 72 6.08 -9.65 -12.88
CA SER A 72 7.47 -9.25 -13.14
C SER A 72 7.61 -8.40 -14.41
N GLY A 73 6.85 -8.72 -15.46
CA GLY A 73 6.78 -7.91 -16.68
C GLY A 73 6.22 -6.50 -16.43
N VAL A 74 5.12 -6.39 -15.69
CA VAL A 74 4.55 -5.09 -15.29
C VAL A 74 5.53 -4.28 -14.45
N ILE A 75 6.21 -4.91 -13.48
CA ILE A 75 7.24 -4.25 -12.66
C ILE A 75 8.38 -3.74 -13.54
N ALA A 76 8.82 -4.51 -14.54
CA ALA A 76 9.86 -4.10 -15.46
C ALA A 76 9.44 -2.86 -16.28
N ILE A 77 8.22 -2.86 -16.82
CA ILE A 77 7.65 -1.72 -17.56
C ILE A 77 7.58 -0.48 -16.65
N LEU A 78 7.05 -0.62 -15.43
CA LEU A 78 6.97 0.49 -14.48
C LEU A 78 8.35 1.05 -14.11
N LYS A 79 9.35 0.18 -13.91
CA LYS A 79 10.74 0.60 -13.65
C LYS A 79 11.37 1.30 -14.85
N ASP A 80 11.04 0.88 -16.06
CA ASP A 80 11.55 1.49 -17.29
C ASP A 80 10.99 2.91 -17.46
N ILE A 81 9.68 3.08 -17.27
CA ILE A 81 9.02 4.39 -17.25
C ILE A 81 9.62 5.29 -16.16
N GLU A 82 9.82 4.75 -14.95
CA GLU A 82 10.41 5.49 -13.83
C GLU A 82 11.83 6.00 -14.16
N LYS A 83 12.67 5.16 -14.76
CA LYS A 83 14.05 5.53 -15.12
C LYS A 83 14.12 6.45 -16.35
N GLY A 84 13.29 6.20 -17.36
CA GLY A 84 13.35 6.90 -18.63
C GLY A 84 12.66 8.27 -18.63
N GLN A 85 11.55 8.40 -17.91
CA GLN A 85 10.72 9.61 -17.93
C GLN A 85 10.67 10.28 -16.56
N THR A 86 10.14 9.58 -15.55
CA THR A 86 9.77 10.23 -14.28
C THR A 86 10.97 10.76 -13.52
N LYS A 87 12.05 9.96 -13.35
CA LYS A 87 13.26 10.38 -12.62
C LYS A 87 13.98 11.57 -13.28
N PRO A 88 14.27 11.56 -14.59
CA PRO A 88 14.86 12.71 -15.27
C PRO A 88 13.99 13.97 -15.17
N THR A 89 12.66 13.86 -15.33
CA THR A 89 11.76 15.00 -15.20
C THR A 89 11.79 15.58 -13.79
N VAL A 90 11.76 14.74 -12.75
CA VAL A 90 11.88 15.20 -11.36
C VAL A 90 13.24 15.89 -11.13
N ALA A 91 14.33 15.31 -11.62
CA ALA A 91 15.67 15.89 -11.48
C ALA A 91 15.76 17.25 -12.20
N MET A 92 15.22 17.36 -13.42
CA MET A 92 15.18 18.60 -14.19
C MET A 92 14.38 19.68 -13.46
N MET A 93 13.19 19.34 -12.95
CA MET A 93 12.38 20.27 -12.16
C MET A 93 13.13 20.74 -10.91
N GLN A 94 13.79 19.83 -10.19
CA GLN A 94 14.63 20.18 -9.04
C GLN A 94 15.76 21.14 -9.41
N SER A 95 16.45 20.91 -10.54
CA SER A 95 17.48 21.83 -11.04
C SER A 95 16.92 23.21 -11.35
N LEU A 96 15.75 23.30 -12.01
CA LEU A 96 15.10 24.58 -12.29
C LEU A 96 14.72 25.33 -11.01
N PHE A 97 14.21 24.63 -9.99
CA PHE A 97 13.87 25.26 -8.72
C PHE A 97 15.11 25.68 -7.91
N GLN A 98 16.22 24.93 -7.98
CA GLN A 98 17.49 25.32 -7.36
C GLN A 98 18.09 26.56 -8.03
N GLU A 99 18.03 26.66 -9.36
CA GLU A 99 18.50 27.86 -10.08
C GLU A 99 17.59 29.08 -9.86
N ALA A 100 16.29 28.85 -9.65
CA ALA A 100 15.32 29.90 -9.36
C ALA A 100 15.40 30.45 -7.93
N GLU A 101 16.13 29.80 -7.01
CA GLU A 101 16.42 30.39 -5.71
C GLU A 101 17.34 31.61 -5.90
N PRO A 102 16.91 32.83 -5.52
CA PRO A 102 17.73 34.00 -5.69
C PRO A 102 19.00 33.82 -4.87
N LYS A 103 20.17 33.79 -5.53
CA LYS A 103 21.47 33.89 -4.85
C LYS A 103 21.35 35.03 -3.84
N LYS A 104 21.41 34.72 -2.53
CA LYS A 104 21.42 35.72 -1.47
C LYS A 104 22.57 36.69 -1.76
N GLN A 105 22.26 37.79 -2.44
CA GLN A 105 23.21 38.86 -2.65
C GLN A 105 23.55 39.37 -1.26
N THR A 106 24.83 39.30 -0.88
CA THR A 106 25.32 39.92 0.34
C THR A 106 24.97 41.39 0.28
N LEU A 107 23.96 41.81 1.06
CA LEU A 107 23.52 43.20 1.12
C LEU A 107 24.71 44.06 1.54
N ILE A 108 25.22 44.88 0.62
CA ILE A 108 26.22 45.90 0.94
C ILE A 108 25.48 46.99 1.71
N LEU A 109 25.55 46.93 3.03
CA LEU A 109 24.99 47.95 3.91
C LEU A 109 25.97 49.12 3.98
N GLU A 110 25.60 50.27 3.42
CA GLU A 110 26.35 51.52 3.62
C GLU A 110 26.29 51.92 5.10
N LYS A 111 27.46 52.02 5.75
CA LYS A 111 27.57 52.64 7.06
C LYS A 111 27.34 54.15 6.92
N LYS A 112 26.16 54.63 7.29
CA LYS A 112 25.94 56.06 7.54
C LYS A 112 26.74 56.47 8.78
N ASN A 113 27.84 57.19 8.58
CA ASN A 113 28.45 57.99 9.64
C ASN A 113 27.53 59.20 9.90
N THR A 114 26.75 59.13 10.96
CA THR A 114 25.99 60.29 11.47
C THR A 114 26.98 61.16 12.23
N GLU A 115 27.64 62.09 11.55
CA GLU A 115 28.27 63.22 12.24
C GLU A 115 27.15 64.16 12.69
N GLU A 116 26.82 64.13 13.98
CA GLU A 116 25.96 65.12 14.62
C GLU A 116 26.58 66.51 14.48
N LYS A 117 26.12 67.29 13.49
CA LYS A 117 26.47 68.71 13.43
C LYS A 117 25.57 69.47 14.39
N GLN A 118 26.17 70.02 15.46
CA GLN A 118 25.46 70.95 16.34
C GLN A 118 25.02 72.20 15.55
N PRO A 119 23.78 72.68 15.75
CA PRO A 119 23.28 73.86 15.06
C PRO A 119 24.04 75.11 15.52
N LYS A 120 24.56 75.89 14.55
CA LYS A 120 25.40 77.07 14.80
C LYS A 120 24.65 78.31 15.32
N TYR A 121 23.32 78.28 15.39
CA TYR A 121 22.53 79.40 15.90
C TYR A 121 21.34 78.90 16.72
N GLN A 122 21.15 79.51 17.89
CA GLN A 122 19.95 79.42 18.71
C GLN A 122 19.35 80.82 18.83
N GLU A 123 18.05 80.95 18.60
CA GLU A 123 17.33 82.22 18.74
C GLU A 123 17.34 82.67 20.21
N ARG A 124 17.64 83.96 20.44
CA ARG A 124 17.49 84.58 21.76
C ARG A 124 16.02 84.91 21.98
N ASN A 125 15.38 84.22 22.92
CA ASN A 125 14.12 84.66 23.47
C ASN A 125 14.34 85.94 24.31
N GLN A 126 13.72 87.04 23.88
CA GLN A 126 13.56 88.25 24.71
C GLN A 126 12.36 88.04 25.64
N GLN A 127 12.64 87.59 26.85
CA GLN A 127 11.86 87.60 28.09
C GLN A 127 12.87 87.05 29.10
N ASP A 128 13.59 87.86 29.88
CA ASP A 128 13.05 88.67 30.96
C ASP A 128 13.89 89.94 31.22
N LEU A 129 13.18 91.00 31.62
CA LEU A 129 13.71 92.23 32.23
C LEU A 129 14.19 91.96 33.65
#